data_AF-A0AA47I5U8-F1
#
_entry.id   AF-A0AA47I5U8-F1
#
_cell.length_a   1.000
_cell.length_b   1.000
_cell.length_c   1.000
_cell.angle_alpha   90.00
_cell.angle_beta   90.00
_cell.angle_gamma   90.00
#
_symmetry.space_group_name_H-M   'P 1'
#
loop_
_entity.id
_entity.type
_entity.pdbx_description
1 polymer ?
#
loop_
_entity_poly.entity_id
_entity_poly.type
_entity_poly.pdbx_seq_one_letter_code
_entity_poly.pdbx_strand_id
1 'polypeptide(L)'
;MNNSTWILLKTQFLNQSGVNTFRYEKDKKKKNKVVIFAIAMAITVLMMAVYCFMLAYGLGRIGLTAIIPGYAFTITSVIVMLFTLFKASGTLFAFKDYDMLMALPVQTTTVITSRFLLMYGENVLFSILVMLPMGIAYCLFVHPQILFYVIWFISMFVTPLVPMTIAAVLGAIISAISSRFKHTNMVNIILSFVLTIGFMGVSMSAGTMSGGQINIKQIASLGVMLSHKMNQIYPLVSIFEKAICNYNIIAFISFILISLIWYYVFVKIVSVKYKAINTGLTTYQTKSNYKLQSLKVNSPFMALHRKEMKRFFSSYLYVLNMGMGAVLLLIVSITCFILGVDKLQQLMGMSNIKPIMINFVPFVMSGMLAMTCTGAVSLSLEGKNLWILKSAPIEAATIYRSKMSVNATILLPISLLSSLFMSLCLKSTIMHIVWMFVTPLAYVALTCVWGIFINLKMPNFEWESEVTVIKQSMASVLGILGGMLFGFIPMVILFILPGVDRNLIMGVITLAVIGFTSFLYMKVCGTKLP
;
A
#
# COMPACT_ATOMS: atom_id res chain seq x y z
N MET A 1 -32.24 -11.54 2.65
CA MET A 1 -31.17 -11.31 3.66
C MET A 1 -31.80 -11.35 5.03
N ASN A 2 -31.33 -12.19 5.96
CA ASN A 2 -31.82 -12.21 7.35
C ASN A 2 -31.53 -10.87 8.05
N ASN A 3 -32.40 -10.45 8.96
CA ASN A 3 -32.27 -9.19 9.70
C ASN A 3 -30.88 -9.05 10.38
N SER A 4 -30.33 -10.17 10.86
CA SER A 4 -28.99 -10.24 11.47
C SER A 4 -27.83 -9.97 10.47
N THR A 5 -27.94 -10.38 9.20
CA THR A 5 -26.91 -10.06 8.18
C THR A 5 -26.82 -8.57 7.93
N TRP A 6 -27.98 -7.91 7.86
CA TRP A 6 -28.07 -6.48 7.59
C TRP A 6 -27.56 -5.66 8.77
N ILE A 7 -27.92 -6.04 10.00
CA ILE A 7 -27.43 -5.39 11.21
C ILE A 7 -25.91 -5.47 11.30
N LEU A 8 -25.32 -6.65 11.08
CA LEU A 8 -23.87 -6.83 11.10
C LEU A 8 -23.16 -6.00 10.02
N LEU A 9 -23.70 -5.98 8.80
CA LEU A 9 -23.16 -5.19 7.69
C LEU A 9 -23.20 -3.68 8.01
N LYS A 10 -24.33 -3.19 8.51
CA LYS A 10 -24.53 -1.79 8.90
C LYS A 10 -23.56 -1.36 10.00
N THR A 11 -23.43 -2.16 11.06
CA THR A 11 -22.52 -1.85 12.18
C THR A 11 -21.07 -1.79 11.72
N GLN A 12 -20.63 -2.73 10.88
CA GLN A 12 -19.26 -2.75 10.35
C GLN A 12 -18.98 -1.55 9.42
N PHE A 13 -19.94 -1.20 8.56
CA PHE A 13 -19.82 -0.02 7.70
C PHE A 13 -19.74 1.28 8.51
N LEU A 14 -20.58 1.43 9.54
CA LEU A 14 -20.57 2.62 10.40
C LEU A 14 -19.27 2.77 11.20
N ASN A 15 -18.70 1.66 11.68
CA ASN A 15 -17.41 1.69 12.39
C ASN A 15 -16.23 2.01 11.46
N GLN A 16 -16.26 1.57 10.20
CA GLN A 16 -15.16 1.81 9.24
C GLN A 16 -15.22 3.20 8.58
N SER A 17 -16.42 3.74 8.35
CA SER A 17 -16.62 5.00 7.60
C SER A 17 -16.46 6.27 8.45
N GLY A 18 -16.44 6.15 9.78
CA GLY A 18 -16.38 7.32 10.68
C GLY A 18 -17.64 8.19 10.67
N VAL A 19 -18.72 7.73 10.04
CA VAL A 19 -20.00 8.45 9.91
C VAL A 19 -20.62 8.74 11.28
N ASN A 20 -20.46 7.84 12.25
CA ASN A 20 -20.92 8.07 13.62
C ASN A 20 -20.19 9.25 14.27
N THR A 21 -18.88 9.37 14.08
CA THR A 21 -18.10 10.51 14.58
C THR A 21 -18.51 11.80 13.87
N PHE A 22 -18.81 11.79 12.57
CA PHE A 22 -19.29 13.00 11.89
C PHE A 22 -20.68 13.46 12.36
N ARG A 23 -21.58 12.50 12.67
CA ARG A 23 -22.98 12.77 12.98
C ARG A 23 -23.25 13.07 14.45
N TYR A 24 -22.56 12.39 15.36
CA TYR A 24 -22.84 12.45 16.80
C TYR A 24 -21.76 13.15 17.64
N GLU A 25 -20.53 13.32 17.10
CA GLU A 25 -19.45 13.98 17.83
C GLU A 25 -19.67 15.51 17.85
N LYS A 26 -19.68 16.10 19.05
CA LYS A 26 -19.88 17.54 19.25
C LYS A 26 -18.59 18.35 19.09
N ASP A 27 -17.43 17.71 19.18
CA ASP A 27 -16.13 18.38 19.04
C ASP A 27 -15.82 18.71 17.57
N LYS A 28 -15.78 20.02 17.26
CA LYS A 28 -15.45 20.56 15.93
C LYS A 28 -14.09 20.08 15.42
N LYS A 29 -13.10 19.85 16.28
CA LYS A 29 -11.77 19.38 15.87
C LYS A 29 -11.80 17.92 15.41
N LYS A 30 -12.51 17.04 16.13
CA LYS A 30 -12.70 15.64 15.72
C LYS A 30 -13.54 15.55 14.43
N LYS A 31 -14.58 16.39 14.31
CA LYS A 31 -15.41 16.46 13.10
C LYS A 31 -14.65 16.95 11.86
N ASN A 32 -13.84 18.01 11.99
CA ASN A 32 -13.01 18.51 10.88
C ASN A 32 -11.98 17.48 10.42
N LYS A 33 -11.43 16.65 11.30
CA LYS A 33 -10.53 15.56 10.91
C LYS A 33 -11.20 14.55 9.99
N VAL A 34 -12.45 14.16 10.28
CA VAL A 34 -13.23 13.24 9.41
C VAL A 34 -13.53 13.88 8.06
N VAL A 35 -13.88 15.17 8.04
CA VAL A 35 -14.12 15.92 6.79
C VAL A 35 -12.86 16.01 5.93
N ILE A 36 -11.71 16.35 6.52
CA ILE A 36 -10.43 16.41 5.79
C ILE A 36 -10.07 15.04 5.22
N PHE A 37 -10.25 13.96 5.99
CA PHE A 37 -10.03 12.61 5.51
C PHE A 37 -10.96 12.24 4.34
N ALA A 38 -12.24 12.61 4.41
CA ALA A 38 -13.19 12.40 3.32
C ALA A 38 -12.80 13.17 2.06
N ILE A 39 -12.36 14.43 2.18
CA ILE A 39 -11.87 15.24 1.07
C ILE A 39 -10.61 14.60 0.45
N ALA A 40 -9.64 14.19 1.27
CA ALA A 40 -8.42 13.55 0.79
C ALA A 40 -8.70 12.23 0.05
N MET A 41 -9.65 11.44 0.55
CA MET A 41 -10.12 10.22 -0.11
C MET A 41 -10.79 10.54 -1.45
N ALA A 42 -11.66 11.56 -1.49
CA ALA A 42 -12.32 11.99 -2.72
C ALA A 42 -11.32 12.46 -3.79
N ILE A 43 -10.29 13.23 -3.39
CA ILE A 43 -9.21 13.65 -4.29
C ILE A 43 -8.46 12.43 -4.85
N THR A 44 -8.13 11.45 -4.00
CA THR A 44 -7.41 10.24 -4.43
C THR A 44 -8.23 9.42 -5.42
N VAL A 45 -9.53 9.25 -5.16
CA VAL A 45 -10.47 8.57 -6.06
C VAL A 45 -10.56 9.31 -7.41
N LEU A 46 -10.64 10.64 -7.38
CA LEU A 46 -10.68 11.47 -8.59
C LEU A 46 -9.38 11.33 -9.39
N MET A 47 -8.21 11.43 -8.76
CA MET A 47 -6.91 11.27 -9.41
C MET A 47 -6.79 9.92 -10.12
N MET A 48 -7.22 8.85 -9.44
CA MET A 48 -7.17 7.50 -10.00
C MET A 48 -8.14 7.34 -11.19
N ALA A 49 -9.36 7.88 -11.09
CA ALA A 49 -10.31 7.87 -12.20
C ALA A 49 -9.78 8.65 -13.42
N VAL A 50 -9.17 9.82 -13.18
CA VAL A 50 -8.53 10.65 -14.22
C VAL A 50 -7.36 9.92 -14.88
N TYR A 51 -6.54 9.22 -14.09
CA TYR A 51 -5.43 8.41 -14.63
C TYR A 51 -5.95 7.25 -15.50
N CYS A 52 -6.96 6.51 -15.05
CA CYS A 52 -7.61 5.45 -15.82
C CYS A 52 -8.22 5.98 -17.13
N PHE A 53 -8.89 7.14 -17.08
CA PHE A 53 -9.41 7.81 -18.28
C PHE A 53 -8.29 8.19 -19.25
N MET A 54 -7.22 8.83 -18.76
CA MET A 54 -6.08 9.25 -19.58
C MET A 54 -5.37 8.06 -20.22
N LEU A 55 -5.21 6.94 -19.50
CA LEU A 55 -4.63 5.72 -20.07
C LEU A 55 -5.48 5.18 -21.23
N ALA A 56 -6.80 5.04 -21.03
CA ALA A 56 -7.69 4.56 -22.08
C ALA A 56 -7.77 5.56 -23.26
N TYR A 57 -7.79 6.85 -22.98
CA TYR A 57 -7.77 7.91 -24.00
C TYR A 57 -6.47 7.89 -24.82
N GLY A 58 -5.32 7.72 -24.17
CA GLY A 58 -4.03 7.56 -24.83
C GLY A 58 -3.99 6.35 -25.75
N LEU A 59 -4.48 5.19 -25.28
CA LEU A 59 -4.60 3.98 -26.10
C LEU A 59 -5.53 4.18 -27.30
N GLY A 60 -6.65 4.90 -27.12
CA GLY A 60 -7.57 5.25 -28.20
C GLY A 60 -6.93 6.15 -29.26
N ARG A 61 -6.17 7.18 -28.84
CA ARG A 61 -5.43 8.08 -29.74
C ARG A 61 -4.35 7.36 -30.56
N ILE A 62 -3.79 6.29 -30.03
CA ILE A 62 -2.77 5.46 -30.68
C ILE A 62 -3.41 4.40 -31.62
N GLY A 63 -4.75 4.32 -31.70
CA GLY A 63 -5.48 3.39 -32.56
C GLY A 63 -5.65 1.98 -31.98
N LEU A 64 -5.34 1.79 -30.68
CA LEU A 64 -5.44 0.51 -29.97
C LEU A 64 -6.73 0.37 -29.17
N THR A 65 -7.86 0.78 -29.76
CA THR A 65 -9.17 0.80 -29.09
C THR A 65 -9.65 -0.60 -28.69
N ALA A 66 -9.35 -1.64 -29.47
CA ALA A 66 -9.79 -3.02 -29.25
C ALA A 66 -9.27 -3.66 -27.95
N ILE A 67 -8.19 -3.12 -27.36
CA ILE A 67 -7.53 -3.70 -26.17
C ILE A 67 -7.99 -2.99 -24.89
N ILE A 68 -8.63 -1.82 -25.01
CA ILE A 68 -9.11 -1.05 -23.86
C ILE A 68 -10.00 -1.90 -22.92
N PRO A 69 -10.95 -2.72 -23.42
CA PRO A 69 -11.71 -3.64 -22.57
C PRO A 69 -10.82 -4.64 -21.82
N GLY A 70 -9.86 -5.28 -22.50
CA GLY A 70 -8.93 -6.21 -21.88
C GLY A 70 -8.07 -5.55 -20.80
N TYR A 71 -7.57 -4.34 -21.05
CA TYR A 71 -6.85 -3.54 -20.05
C TYR A 71 -7.72 -3.17 -18.85
N ALA A 72 -8.95 -2.71 -19.08
CA ALA A 72 -9.87 -2.35 -18.00
C ALA A 72 -10.14 -3.54 -17.08
N PHE A 73 -10.37 -4.72 -17.67
CA PHE A 73 -10.61 -5.95 -16.92
C PHE A 73 -9.36 -6.42 -16.16
N THR A 74 -8.19 -6.43 -16.81
CA THR A 74 -6.94 -6.90 -16.19
C THR A 74 -6.47 -5.98 -15.06
N ILE A 75 -6.46 -4.66 -15.28
CA ILE A 75 -6.10 -3.66 -14.25
C ILE A 75 -7.03 -3.78 -13.05
N THR A 76 -8.35 -3.87 -13.29
CA THR A 76 -9.34 -4.09 -12.23
C THR A 76 -9.06 -5.38 -11.46
N SER A 77 -8.81 -6.48 -12.18
CA SER A 77 -8.55 -7.79 -11.57
C SER A 77 -7.30 -7.78 -10.69
N VAL A 78 -6.23 -7.11 -11.14
CA VAL A 78 -4.99 -6.96 -10.38
C VAL A 78 -5.20 -6.13 -9.12
N ILE A 79 -5.88 -4.98 -9.24
CA ILE A 79 -6.17 -4.11 -8.08
C ILE A 79 -7.02 -4.87 -7.06
N VAL A 80 -8.12 -5.48 -7.49
CA VAL A 80 -9.01 -6.27 -6.62
C VAL A 80 -8.25 -7.40 -5.95
N MET A 81 -7.41 -8.13 -6.69
CA MET A 81 -6.61 -9.23 -6.16
C MET A 81 -5.63 -8.74 -5.09
N LEU A 82 -4.87 -7.68 -5.35
CA LEU A 82 -3.89 -7.12 -4.41
C LEU A 82 -4.55 -6.61 -3.13
N PHE A 83 -5.59 -5.76 -3.25
CA PHE A 83 -6.28 -5.21 -2.09
C PHE A 83 -6.98 -6.30 -1.26
N THR A 84 -7.57 -7.30 -1.93
CA THR A 84 -8.21 -8.43 -1.25
C THR A 84 -7.19 -9.31 -0.54
N LEU A 85 -6.04 -9.61 -1.16
CA LEU A 85 -5.00 -10.46 -0.58
C LEU A 85 -4.50 -9.88 0.75
N PHE A 86 -4.30 -8.55 0.80
CA PHE A 86 -3.88 -7.86 2.01
C PHE A 86 -4.99 -7.62 3.03
N LYS A 87 -6.28 -7.71 2.67
CA LYS A 87 -7.38 -7.55 3.63
C LYS A 87 -7.96 -8.86 4.12
N ALA A 88 -7.86 -9.94 3.33
CA ALA A 88 -8.46 -11.23 3.65
C ALA A 88 -8.01 -11.76 5.02
N SER A 89 -6.72 -11.55 5.36
CA SER A 89 -6.18 -11.78 6.70
C SER A 89 -6.63 -10.69 7.67
N GLY A 90 -7.53 -11.04 8.58
CA GLY A 90 -8.08 -10.16 9.62
C GLY A 90 -9.49 -9.63 9.35
N THR A 91 -10.01 -9.69 8.11
CA THR A 91 -11.44 -9.39 7.82
C THR A 91 -12.25 -10.65 7.61
N LEU A 92 -11.73 -11.63 6.85
CA LEU A 92 -12.43 -12.87 6.54
C LEU A 92 -11.98 -14.04 7.43
N PHE A 93 -10.69 -14.06 7.78
CA PHE A 93 -10.07 -15.08 8.63
C PHE A 93 -9.35 -14.44 9.82
N ALA A 94 -9.36 -15.13 10.97
CA ALA A 94 -8.65 -14.78 12.20
C ALA A 94 -8.88 -13.33 12.69
N PHE A 95 -10.13 -12.85 12.65
CA PHE A 95 -10.48 -11.52 13.15
C PHE A 95 -10.55 -11.50 14.68
N LYS A 96 -10.21 -10.35 15.30
CA LYS A 96 -10.06 -10.21 16.76
C LYS A 96 -11.31 -10.62 17.56
N ASP A 97 -12.49 -10.32 17.05
CA ASP A 97 -13.76 -10.60 17.74
C ASP A 97 -14.36 -11.96 17.35
N TYR A 98 -13.57 -12.87 16.75
CA TYR A 98 -14.06 -14.16 16.28
C TYR A 98 -14.72 -14.96 17.40
N ASP A 99 -14.06 -15.08 18.55
CA ASP A 99 -14.58 -15.86 19.68
C ASP A 99 -15.87 -15.24 20.24
N MET A 100 -15.94 -13.91 20.34
CA MET A 100 -17.15 -13.21 20.78
C MET A 100 -18.31 -13.39 19.80
N LEU A 101 -18.05 -13.27 18.50
CA LEU A 101 -19.07 -13.34 17.46
C LEU A 101 -19.57 -14.77 17.25
N MET A 102 -18.72 -15.77 17.46
CA MET A 102 -19.09 -17.19 17.45
C MET A 102 -19.80 -17.64 18.74
N ALA A 103 -19.68 -16.88 19.84
CA ALA A 103 -20.45 -17.12 21.07
C ALA A 103 -21.90 -16.60 20.98
N LEU A 104 -22.19 -15.70 20.05
CA LEU A 104 -23.56 -15.23 19.79
C LEU A 104 -24.35 -16.33 19.04
N PRO A 105 -25.69 -16.41 19.23
CA PRO A 105 -26.57 -17.37 18.55
C PRO A 105 -26.81 -16.99 17.08
N VAL A 106 -25.73 -16.85 16.30
CA VAL A 106 -25.76 -16.49 14.87
C VAL A 106 -25.19 -17.65 14.06
N GLN A 107 -25.89 -18.04 12.99
CA GLN A 107 -25.41 -19.11 12.11
C GLN A 107 -24.09 -18.70 11.43
N THR A 108 -23.13 -19.63 11.34
CA THR A 108 -21.81 -19.37 10.72
C THR A 108 -21.93 -18.91 9.27
N THR A 109 -22.90 -19.44 8.52
CA THR A 109 -23.22 -19.03 7.14
C THR A 109 -23.58 -17.55 7.07
N THR A 110 -24.37 -17.04 8.01
CA THR A 110 -24.77 -15.62 8.11
C THR A 110 -23.54 -14.73 8.33
N VAL A 111 -22.62 -15.15 9.19
CA VAL A 111 -21.36 -14.42 9.45
C VAL A 111 -20.50 -14.35 8.18
N ILE A 112 -20.29 -15.50 7.55
CA ILE A 112 -19.46 -15.63 6.34
C ILE A 112 -20.03 -14.79 5.20
N THR A 113 -21.34 -14.89 4.94
CA THR A 113 -22.02 -14.11 3.90
C THR A 113 -21.92 -12.60 4.17
N SER A 114 -22.07 -12.16 5.42
CA SER A 114 -21.96 -10.72 5.76
C SER A 114 -20.55 -10.16 5.47
N ARG A 115 -19.50 -10.91 5.79
CA ARG A 115 -18.11 -10.52 5.57
C ARG A 115 -17.74 -10.57 4.09
N PHE A 116 -18.18 -11.60 3.37
CA PHE A 116 -18.01 -11.68 1.92
C PHE A 116 -18.71 -10.53 1.20
N LEU A 117 -19.94 -10.19 1.58
CA LEU A 117 -20.66 -9.05 1.01
C LEU A 117 -19.95 -7.72 1.25
N LEU A 118 -19.37 -7.52 2.44
CA LEU A 118 -18.60 -6.32 2.73
C LEU A 118 -17.35 -6.22 1.87
N MET A 119 -16.55 -7.28 1.81
CA MET A 119 -15.36 -7.30 0.97
C MET A 119 -15.72 -7.17 -0.52
N TYR A 120 -16.85 -7.75 -0.94
CA TYR A 120 -17.34 -7.66 -2.32
C TYR A 120 -17.75 -6.22 -2.64
N GLY A 121 -18.48 -5.55 -1.74
CA GLY A 121 -18.85 -4.14 -1.90
C GLY A 121 -17.63 -3.23 -2.08
N GLU A 122 -16.57 -3.42 -1.28
CA GLU A 122 -15.32 -2.68 -1.45
C GLU A 122 -14.66 -2.96 -2.82
N ASN A 123 -14.67 -4.21 -3.28
CA ASN A 123 -14.08 -4.59 -4.56
C ASN A 123 -14.87 -4.10 -5.78
N VAL A 124 -16.21 -4.05 -5.67
CA VAL A 124 -17.06 -3.44 -6.70
C VAL A 124 -16.77 -1.95 -6.83
N LEU A 125 -16.51 -1.24 -5.72
CA LEU A 125 -16.11 0.17 -5.79
C LEU A 125 -14.82 0.35 -6.59
N PHE A 126 -13.80 -0.50 -6.37
CA PHE A 126 -12.59 -0.48 -7.21
C PHE A 126 -12.87 -0.79 -8.68
N SER A 127 -13.77 -1.76 -8.94
CA SER A 127 -14.17 -2.10 -10.31
C SER A 127 -14.85 -0.94 -11.03
N ILE A 128 -15.77 -0.25 -10.36
CA ILE A 128 -16.44 0.94 -10.93
C ILE A 128 -15.41 2.04 -11.18
N LEU A 129 -14.55 2.30 -10.20
CA LEU A 129 -13.56 3.37 -10.27
C LEU A 129 -12.60 3.21 -11.47
N VAL A 130 -12.27 1.98 -11.85
CA VAL A 130 -11.39 1.71 -13.01
C VAL A 130 -12.19 1.56 -14.31
N MET A 131 -13.21 0.70 -14.33
CA MET A 131 -13.93 0.35 -15.56
C MET A 131 -14.82 1.48 -16.07
N LEU A 132 -15.39 2.32 -15.20
CA LEU A 132 -16.25 3.42 -15.62
C LEU A 132 -15.47 4.48 -16.44
N PRO A 133 -14.38 5.08 -15.95
CA PRO A 133 -13.63 6.06 -16.75
C PRO A 133 -13.01 5.45 -18.02
N MET A 134 -12.54 4.20 -17.97
CA MET A 134 -12.02 3.54 -19.18
C MET A 134 -13.12 3.23 -20.21
N GLY A 135 -14.32 2.86 -19.75
CA GLY A 135 -15.49 2.67 -20.60
C GLY A 135 -15.95 3.98 -21.25
N ILE A 136 -15.94 5.09 -20.51
CA ILE A 136 -16.24 6.43 -21.07
C ILE A 136 -15.25 6.77 -22.18
N ALA A 137 -13.95 6.61 -21.92
CA ALA A 137 -12.92 6.85 -22.94
C ALA A 137 -13.11 5.95 -24.17
N TYR A 138 -13.45 4.67 -23.98
CA TYR A 138 -13.75 3.75 -25.08
C TYR A 138 -14.94 4.21 -25.95
N CYS A 139 -16.02 4.69 -25.32
CA CYS A 139 -17.19 5.20 -26.02
C CYS A 139 -16.90 6.42 -26.91
N LEU A 140 -15.90 7.24 -26.55
CA LEU A 140 -15.53 8.43 -27.32
C LEU A 140 -14.88 8.09 -28.68
N PHE A 141 -14.26 6.90 -28.82
CA PHE A 141 -13.60 6.51 -30.07
C PHE A 141 -14.42 5.53 -30.91
N VAL A 142 -15.08 4.57 -30.27
CA VAL A 142 -15.74 3.45 -30.96
C VAL A 142 -17.23 3.70 -31.21
N HIS A 143 -17.85 4.64 -30.48
CA HIS A 143 -19.30 4.89 -30.51
C HIS A 143 -20.13 3.59 -30.51
N PRO A 144 -20.03 2.78 -29.45
CA PRO A 144 -20.57 1.42 -29.43
C PRO A 144 -22.11 1.42 -29.34
N GLN A 145 -22.71 0.30 -29.77
CA GLN A 145 -24.17 0.10 -29.74
C GLN A 145 -24.75 -0.03 -28.32
N ILE A 146 -26.07 0.07 -28.18
CA ILE A 146 -26.78 0.09 -26.88
C ILE A 146 -26.43 -1.12 -25.99
N LEU A 147 -26.19 -2.28 -26.61
CA LEU A 147 -25.87 -3.54 -25.92
C LEU A 147 -24.55 -3.43 -25.12
N PHE A 148 -23.60 -2.61 -25.59
CA PHE A 148 -22.34 -2.38 -24.89
C PHE A 148 -22.57 -1.85 -23.47
N TYR A 149 -23.46 -0.85 -23.31
CA TYR A 149 -23.69 -0.22 -22.01
C TYR A 149 -24.23 -1.23 -20.99
N VAL A 150 -25.11 -2.14 -21.43
CA VAL A 150 -25.67 -3.20 -20.58
C VAL A 150 -24.59 -4.22 -20.20
N ILE A 151 -23.83 -4.72 -21.18
CA ILE A 151 -22.73 -5.67 -20.96
C ILE A 151 -21.66 -5.09 -20.04
N TRP A 152 -21.27 -3.83 -20.27
CA TRP A 152 -20.24 -3.14 -19.50
C TRP A 152 -20.68 -2.90 -18.05
N PHE A 153 -21.92 -2.43 -17.85
CA PHE A 153 -22.48 -2.18 -16.53
C PHE A 153 -22.54 -3.46 -15.68
N ILE A 154 -23.08 -4.56 -16.22
CA ILE A 154 -23.16 -5.85 -15.52
C ILE A 154 -21.75 -6.37 -15.22
N SER A 155 -20.83 -6.24 -16.18
CA SER A 155 -19.45 -6.69 -16.01
C SER A 155 -18.71 -5.98 -14.87
N MET A 156 -19.04 -4.73 -14.52
CA MET A 156 -18.46 -4.06 -13.34
C MET A 156 -18.74 -4.79 -12.03
N PHE A 157 -19.87 -5.50 -11.93
CA PHE A 157 -20.23 -6.26 -10.74
C PHE A 157 -19.64 -7.67 -10.74
N VAL A 158 -19.45 -8.25 -11.93
CA VAL A 158 -19.01 -9.64 -12.11
C VAL A 158 -17.48 -9.76 -12.09
N THR A 159 -16.77 -8.81 -12.70
CA THR A 159 -15.29 -8.76 -12.78
C THR A 159 -14.58 -9.01 -11.46
N PRO A 160 -14.95 -8.39 -10.32
CA PRO A 160 -14.23 -8.59 -9.07
C PRO A 160 -14.38 -9.99 -8.46
N LEU A 161 -15.38 -10.81 -8.84
CA LEU A 161 -15.70 -12.08 -8.16
C LEU A 161 -14.53 -13.07 -8.17
N VAL A 162 -14.01 -13.39 -9.36
CA VAL A 162 -12.92 -14.35 -9.53
C VAL A 162 -11.61 -13.88 -8.87
N PRO A 163 -11.06 -12.67 -9.17
CA PRO A 163 -9.81 -12.21 -8.55
C PRO A 163 -9.92 -12.09 -7.02
N MET A 164 -11.09 -11.71 -6.49
CA MET A 164 -11.36 -11.67 -5.05
C MET A 164 -11.25 -13.05 -4.40
N THR A 165 -11.87 -14.07 -4.98
CA THR A 165 -11.83 -15.43 -4.41
C THR A 165 -10.42 -16.02 -4.46
N ILE A 166 -9.69 -15.83 -5.57
CA ILE A 166 -8.29 -16.23 -5.69
C ILE A 166 -7.44 -15.56 -4.61
N ALA A 167 -7.59 -14.24 -4.45
CA ALA A 167 -6.90 -13.48 -3.42
C ALA A 167 -7.26 -13.91 -1.99
N ALA A 168 -8.52 -14.28 -1.73
CA ALA A 168 -8.95 -14.77 -0.44
C ALA A 168 -8.35 -16.15 -0.11
N VAL A 169 -8.24 -17.05 -1.09
CA VAL A 169 -7.53 -18.34 -0.94
C VAL A 169 -6.05 -18.10 -0.66
N LEU A 170 -5.40 -17.26 -1.47
CA LEU A 170 -3.99 -16.93 -1.28
C LEU A 170 -3.75 -16.29 0.10
N GLY A 171 -4.58 -15.33 0.49
CA GLY A 171 -4.54 -14.71 1.81
C GLY A 171 -4.74 -15.71 2.96
N ALA A 172 -5.61 -16.71 2.78
CA ALA A 172 -5.81 -17.80 3.74
C ALA A 172 -4.58 -18.71 3.84
N ILE A 173 -3.99 -19.10 2.70
CA ILE A 173 -2.76 -19.93 2.65
C ILE A 173 -1.61 -19.18 3.31
N ILE A 174 -1.43 -17.90 2.99
CA ILE A 174 -0.44 -17.01 3.60
C ILE A 174 -0.62 -17.03 5.12
N SER A 175 -1.86 -16.84 5.59
CA SER A 175 -2.19 -16.86 7.02
C SER A 175 -1.95 -18.24 7.67
N ALA A 176 -2.21 -19.33 6.97
CA ALA A 176 -2.06 -20.70 7.48
C ALA A 176 -0.59 -21.15 7.55
N ILE A 177 0.22 -20.79 6.55
CA ILE A 177 1.67 -20.98 6.61
C ILE A 177 2.23 -20.14 7.75
N SER A 178 1.80 -18.88 7.81
CA SER A 178 2.17 -17.94 8.86
C SER A 178 1.88 -18.49 10.26
N SER A 179 0.68 -19.00 10.54
CA SER A 179 0.31 -19.49 11.89
C SER A 179 1.17 -20.65 12.41
N ARG A 180 1.88 -21.38 11.53
CA ARG A 180 2.80 -22.47 11.92
C ARG A 180 4.17 -21.99 12.39
N PHE A 181 4.52 -20.72 12.16
CA PHE A 181 5.80 -20.17 12.59
C PHE A 181 5.66 -19.36 13.89
N LYS A 182 6.66 -19.46 14.77
CA LYS A 182 6.74 -18.65 16.00
C LYS A 182 6.67 -17.14 15.75
N HIS A 183 6.98 -16.71 14.52
CA HIS A 183 6.91 -15.33 14.03
C HIS A 183 6.02 -15.22 12.79
N THR A 184 4.75 -15.63 12.95
CA THR A 184 3.70 -15.63 11.92
C THR A 184 3.74 -14.37 11.03
N ASN A 185 3.78 -13.20 11.65
CA ASN A 185 3.76 -11.93 10.93
C ASN A 185 5.04 -11.66 10.12
N MET A 186 6.19 -12.16 10.55
CA MET A 186 7.46 -12.03 9.81
C MET A 186 7.42 -12.81 8.49
N VAL A 187 6.75 -13.96 8.47
CA VAL A 187 6.57 -14.77 7.25
C VAL A 187 5.60 -14.07 6.28
N ASN A 188 4.50 -13.49 6.77
CA ASN A 188 3.58 -12.70 5.95
C ASN A 188 4.28 -11.49 5.32
N ILE A 189 5.15 -10.84 6.08
CA ILE A 189 5.96 -9.70 5.62
C ILE A 189 6.88 -10.14 4.48
N ILE A 190 7.68 -11.20 4.69
CA ILE A 190 8.63 -11.71 3.67
C ILE A 190 7.89 -12.10 2.40
N LEU A 191 6.79 -12.86 2.53
CA LEU A 191 6.04 -13.35 1.38
C LEU A 191 5.36 -12.21 0.60
N SER A 192 4.83 -11.20 1.29
CA SER A 192 4.26 -10.01 0.65
C SER A 192 5.33 -9.22 -0.12
N PHE A 193 6.56 -9.14 0.41
CA PHE A 193 7.67 -8.50 -0.29
C PHE A 193 8.11 -9.32 -1.51
N VAL A 194 8.23 -10.64 -1.39
CA VAL A 194 8.56 -11.51 -2.53
C VAL A 194 7.51 -11.39 -3.63
N LEU A 195 6.22 -11.38 -3.28
CA LEU A 195 5.14 -11.19 -4.25
C LEU A 195 5.19 -9.80 -4.91
N THR A 196 5.45 -8.75 -4.14
CA THR A 196 5.56 -7.39 -4.68
C THR A 196 6.77 -7.25 -5.61
N ILE A 197 7.92 -7.80 -5.21
CA ILE A 197 9.14 -7.85 -6.02
C ILE A 197 8.90 -8.67 -7.29
N GLY A 198 8.26 -9.84 -7.18
CA GLY A 198 7.91 -10.68 -8.32
C GLY A 198 6.98 -9.97 -9.29
N PHE A 199 5.96 -9.28 -8.79
CA PHE A 199 5.05 -8.48 -9.60
C PHE A 199 5.75 -7.32 -10.31
N MET A 200 6.63 -6.59 -9.61
CA MET A 200 7.45 -5.54 -10.22
C MET A 200 8.41 -6.09 -11.27
N GLY A 201 9.07 -7.23 -11.00
CA GLY A 201 9.98 -7.89 -11.93
C GLY A 201 9.29 -8.35 -13.22
N VAL A 202 8.08 -8.91 -13.12
CA VAL A 202 7.25 -9.28 -14.28
C VAL A 202 6.76 -8.03 -15.03
N SER A 203 6.36 -6.97 -14.31
CA SER A 203 5.93 -5.71 -14.94
C SER A 203 7.06 -5.03 -15.70
N MET A 204 8.28 -5.06 -15.16
CA MET A 204 9.47 -4.49 -15.82
C MET A 204 9.95 -5.33 -17.00
N SER A 205 9.87 -6.67 -16.92
CA SER A 205 10.21 -7.55 -18.06
C SER A 205 9.19 -7.49 -19.19
N ALA A 206 7.95 -7.09 -18.90
CA ALA A 206 6.97 -6.75 -19.92
C ALA A 206 7.31 -5.44 -20.66
N GLY A 207 8.11 -4.56 -20.05
CA GLY A 207 8.53 -3.27 -20.61
C GLY A 207 9.87 -3.26 -21.38
N THR A 208 10.60 -4.37 -21.45
CA THR A 208 11.94 -4.43 -22.12
C THR A 208 11.89 -4.46 -23.65
N MET A 209 10.92 -3.80 -24.29
CA MET A 209 10.80 -3.81 -25.75
C MET A 209 11.32 -2.49 -26.34
N SER A 210 12.51 -2.60 -26.92
CA SER A 210 13.17 -1.76 -27.92
C SER A 210 12.56 -0.37 -28.17
N GLY A 211 13.21 0.67 -27.64
CA GLY A 211 12.97 2.09 -27.99
C GLY A 211 13.43 2.45 -29.41
N GLY A 212 12.95 1.72 -30.42
CA GLY A 212 12.99 2.14 -31.83
C GLY A 212 11.70 2.86 -32.19
N GLN A 213 11.77 3.86 -33.08
CA GLN A 213 10.62 4.63 -33.58
C GLN A 213 9.44 3.72 -33.88
N ILE A 214 8.39 3.85 -33.08
CA ILE A 214 7.22 2.99 -33.13
C ILE A 214 6.41 3.39 -34.37
N ASN A 215 6.56 2.62 -35.45
CA ASN A 215 5.74 2.74 -36.65
C ASN A 215 4.31 2.27 -36.38
N ILE A 216 3.30 2.88 -37.02
CA ILE A 216 1.86 2.56 -36.84
C ILE A 216 1.56 1.04 -37.02
N LYS A 217 2.31 0.34 -37.89
CA LYS A 217 2.19 -1.11 -38.08
C LYS A 217 2.76 -1.94 -36.90
N GLN A 218 3.78 -1.43 -36.21
CA GLN A 218 4.31 -2.06 -34.98
C GLN A 218 3.35 -1.87 -33.81
N ILE A 219 2.62 -0.75 -33.74
CA ILE A 219 1.61 -0.49 -32.70
C ILE A 219 0.51 -1.55 -32.72
N ALA A 220 -0.05 -1.86 -33.89
CA ALA A 220 -1.06 -2.91 -34.02
C ALA A 220 -0.52 -4.29 -33.61
N SER A 221 0.72 -4.62 -33.99
CA SER A 221 1.37 -5.88 -33.59
C SER A 221 1.67 -5.97 -32.09
N LEU A 222 2.03 -4.85 -31.46
CA LEU A 222 2.20 -4.73 -30.01
C LEU A 222 0.87 -4.96 -29.31
N GLY A 223 -0.19 -4.42 -29.87
CA GLY A 223 -1.54 -4.59 -29.36
C GLY A 223 -2.00 -6.05 -29.31
N VAL A 224 -1.80 -6.78 -30.41
CA VAL A 224 -2.11 -8.21 -30.49
C VAL A 224 -1.23 -9.03 -29.56
N MET A 225 0.06 -8.71 -29.44
CA MET A 225 0.97 -9.39 -28.51
C MET A 225 0.55 -9.19 -27.04
N LEU A 226 0.19 -7.96 -26.67
CA LEU A 226 -0.26 -7.62 -25.31
C LEU A 226 -1.57 -8.33 -24.96
N SER A 227 -2.56 -8.29 -25.86
CA SER A 227 -3.81 -9.03 -25.68
C SER A 227 -3.55 -10.55 -25.57
N HIS A 228 -2.65 -11.12 -26.39
CA HIS A 228 -2.33 -12.54 -26.31
C HIS A 228 -1.67 -12.93 -24.97
N LYS A 229 -0.75 -12.11 -24.45
CA LYS A 229 -0.14 -12.34 -23.12
C LYS A 229 -1.19 -12.24 -22.00
N MET A 230 -2.09 -11.26 -22.06
CA MET A 230 -3.18 -11.13 -21.09
C MET A 230 -4.09 -12.37 -21.12
N ASN A 231 -4.43 -12.84 -22.32
CA ASN A 231 -5.30 -13.98 -22.53
C ASN A 231 -4.67 -15.31 -22.09
N GLN A 232 -3.34 -15.46 -22.17
CA GLN A 232 -2.63 -16.61 -21.61
C GLN A 232 -2.62 -16.63 -20.08
N ILE A 233 -2.39 -15.47 -19.45
CA ILE A 233 -2.30 -15.37 -17.99
C ILE A 233 -3.70 -15.47 -17.36
N TYR A 234 -4.69 -14.82 -17.97
CA TYR A 234 -6.05 -14.79 -17.45
C TYR A 234 -7.10 -15.02 -18.55
N PRO A 235 -7.47 -16.29 -18.83
CA PRO A 235 -8.37 -16.65 -19.93
C PRO A 235 -9.75 -15.98 -19.92
N LEU A 236 -10.23 -15.52 -18.75
CA LEU A 236 -11.49 -14.77 -18.63
C LEU A 236 -11.44 -13.45 -19.41
N VAL A 237 -10.26 -12.85 -19.58
CA VAL A 237 -10.06 -11.65 -20.40
C VAL A 237 -10.52 -11.91 -21.83
N SER A 238 -10.17 -13.06 -22.42
CA SER A 238 -10.53 -13.39 -23.80
C SER A 238 -12.03 -13.54 -23.98
N ILE A 239 -12.72 -14.14 -23.00
CA ILE A 239 -14.17 -14.31 -23.02
C ILE A 239 -14.86 -12.94 -22.91
N PHE A 240 -14.34 -12.07 -22.05
CA PHE A 240 -14.84 -10.70 -21.86
C PHE A 240 -14.59 -9.82 -23.09
N GLU A 241 -13.39 -9.88 -23.69
CA GLU A 241 -13.06 -9.17 -24.94
C GLU A 241 -13.99 -9.60 -26.08
N LYS A 242 -14.26 -10.91 -26.24
CA LYS A 242 -15.20 -11.42 -27.24
C LYS A 242 -16.64 -10.96 -26.98
N ALA A 243 -17.04 -10.84 -25.71
CA ALA A 243 -18.37 -10.35 -25.34
C ALA A 243 -18.56 -8.87 -25.72
N ILE A 244 -17.51 -8.05 -25.63
CA ILE A 244 -17.58 -6.60 -25.85
C ILE A 244 -17.24 -6.22 -27.29
N CYS A 245 -16.13 -6.70 -27.82
CA CYS A 245 -15.66 -6.30 -29.16
C CYS A 245 -16.47 -6.95 -30.27
N ASN A 246 -16.91 -8.21 -30.08
CA ASN A 246 -17.66 -8.96 -31.08
C ASN A 246 -19.16 -9.09 -30.74
N TYR A 247 -19.60 -8.48 -29.63
CA TYR A 247 -20.99 -8.55 -29.15
C TYR A 247 -21.54 -9.97 -29.01
N ASN A 248 -20.68 -10.93 -28.67
CA ASN A 248 -21.06 -12.32 -28.55
C ASN A 248 -21.77 -12.56 -27.20
N ILE A 249 -23.09 -12.73 -27.25
CA ILE A 249 -23.95 -12.97 -26.08
C ILE A 249 -23.58 -14.29 -25.37
N ILE A 250 -23.19 -15.32 -26.12
CA ILE A 250 -22.79 -16.62 -25.53
C ILE A 250 -21.52 -16.45 -24.70
N ALA A 251 -20.55 -15.67 -25.20
CA ALA A 251 -19.35 -15.33 -24.44
C ALA A 251 -19.69 -14.56 -23.16
N PHE A 252 -20.61 -13.59 -23.25
CA PHE A 252 -21.07 -12.82 -22.10
C PHE A 252 -21.75 -13.69 -21.03
N ILE A 253 -22.68 -14.55 -21.42
CA ILE A 253 -23.36 -15.49 -20.51
C ILE A 253 -22.33 -16.45 -19.88
N SER A 254 -21.39 -16.97 -20.68
CA SER A 254 -20.33 -17.84 -20.19
C SER A 254 -19.46 -17.16 -19.14
N PHE A 255 -19.09 -15.89 -19.36
CA PHE A 255 -18.32 -15.09 -18.39
C PHE A 255 -19.06 -14.94 -17.05
N ILE A 256 -20.37 -14.64 -17.09
CA ILE A 256 -21.20 -14.51 -15.88
C ILE A 256 -21.29 -15.85 -15.15
N LEU A 257 -21.65 -16.92 -15.86
CA LEU A 257 -21.84 -18.24 -15.26
C LEU A 257 -20.55 -18.77 -14.64
N ILE A 258 -19.43 -18.69 -15.34
CA ILE A 258 -18.12 -19.13 -14.82
C ILE A 258 -17.78 -18.37 -13.53
N SER A 259 -17.97 -17.06 -13.51
CA SER A 259 -17.65 -16.22 -12.35
C SER A 259 -18.55 -16.51 -11.14
N LEU A 260 -19.85 -16.68 -11.37
CA LEU A 260 -20.83 -16.97 -10.32
C LEU A 260 -20.66 -18.40 -9.77
N ILE A 261 -20.47 -19.39 -10.63
CA ILE A 261 -20.24 -20.79 -10.23
C ILE A 261 -18.96 -20.88 -9.40
N TRP A 262 -17.88 -20.25 -9.87
CA TRP A 262 -16.61 -20.21 -9.15
C TRP A 262 -16.76 -19.60 -7.75
N TYR A 263 -17.43 -18.44 -7.68
CA TYR A 263 -17.70 -17.77 -6.41
C TYR A 263 -18.54 -18.64 -5.46
N TYR A 264 -19.60 -19.28 -5.97
CA TYR A 264 -20.47 -20.17 -5.18
C TYR A 264 -19.70 -21.38 -4.63
N VAL A 265 -18.91 -22.05 -5.48
CA VAL A 265 -18.07 -23.19 -5.07
C VAL A 265 -17.11 -22.78 -3.98
N PHE A 266 -16.45 -21.63 -4.13
CA PHE A 266 -15.52 -21.10 -3.14
C PHE A 266 -16.19 -20.82 -1.79
N VAL A 267 -17.33 -20.11 -1.77
CA VAL A 267 -18.07 -19.83 -0.52
C VAL A 267 -18.51 -21.14 0.16
N LYS A 268 -18.96 -22.13 -0.63
CA LYS A 268 -19.35 -23.44 -0.09
C LYS A 268 -18.18 -24.16 0.58
N ILE A 269 -17.02 -24.24 -0.09
CA ILE A 269 -15.81 -24.85 0.47
C ILE A 269 -15.38 -24.17 1.77
N VAL A 270 -15.30 -22.83 1.75
CA VAL A 270 -14.89 -22.04 2.92
C VAL A 270 -15.88 -22.22 4.06
N SER A 271 -17.20 -22.24 3.78
CA SER A 271 -18.24 -22.37 4.81
C SER A 271 -18.16 -23.68 5.62
N VAL A 272 -17.84 -24.79 4.94
CA VAL A 272 -17.73 -26.12 5.58
C VAL A 272 -16.51 -26.18 6.51
N LYS A 273 -15.40 -25.54 6.13
CA LYS A 273 -14.14 -25.58 6.89
C LYS A 273 -13.90 -24.32 7.72
N TYR A 274 -14.85 -23.39 7.78
CA TYR A 274 -14.64 -22.06 8.35
C TYR A 274 -14.20 -22.09 9.82
N LYS A 275 -14.82 -22.94 10.64
CA LYS A 275 -14.44 -23.12 12.05
C LYS A 275 -13.03 -23.69 12.17
N ALA A 276 -12.73 -24.76 11.43
CA ALA A 276 -11.41 -25.41 11.46
C ALA A 276 -10.29 -24.47 10.98
N ILE A 277 -10.54 -23.69 9.93
CA ILE A 277 -9.59 -22.69 9.41
C ILE A 277 -9.34 -21.62 10.47
N ASN A 278 -10.38 -21.01 11.04
CA ASN A 278 -10.19 -19.96 12.03
C ASN A 278 -9.53 -20.49 13.30
N THR A 279 -9.98 -21.62 13.85
CA THR A 279 -9.35 -22.23 15.03
C THR A 279 -7.88 -22.57 14.78
N GLY A 280 -7.52 -23.12 13.61
CA GLY A 280 -6.12 -23.38 13.26
C GLY A 280 -5.26 -22.13 13.06
N LEU A 281 -5.89 -20.97 12.79
CA LEU A 281 -5.22 -19.68 12.65
C LEU A 281 -5.12 -18.90 13.98
N THR A 282 -6.08 -19.05 14.89
CA THR A 282 -6.09 -18.36 16.20
C THR A 282 -5.47 -19.16 17.34
N THR A 283 -5.29 -20.48 17.21
CA THR A 283 -4.69 -21.29 18.27
C THR A 283 -3.20 -20.96 18.41
N TYR A 284 -2.88 -20.08 19.37
CA TYR A 284 -1.51 -19.87 19.83
C TYR A 284 -1.04 -21.13 20.56
N GLN A 285 -0.10 -21.87 19.97
CA GLN A 285 0.68 -22.83 20.75
C GLN A 285 1.63 -22.07 21.68
N THR A 286 1.15 -21.75 22.88
CA THR A 286 2.04 -21.46 24.02
C THR A 286 2.77 -22.75 24.34
N LYS A 287 4.11 -22.73 24.29
CA LYS A 287 4.89 -23.80 24.92
C LYS A 287 4.49 -23.81 26.40
N SER A 288 3.78 -24.86 26.82
CA SER A 288 3.35 -25.14 28.20
C SER A 288 4.49 -25.21 29.22
N ASN A 289 5.74 -25.05 28.80
CA ASN A 289 6.93 -25.24 29.62
C ASN A 289 7.69 -23.91 29.80
N TYR A 290 6.98 -22.88 30.27
CA TYR A 290 7.60 -21.61 30.66
C TYR A 290 8.50 -21.85 31.88
N LYS A 291 9.81 -21.90 31.66
CA LYS A 291 10.79 -21.85 32.73
C LYS A 291 11.15 -20.39 32.97
N LEU A 292 11.02 -19.96 34.23
CA LEU A 292 11.41 -18.62 34.67
C LEU A 292 12.93 -18.47 34.46
N GLN A 293 13.30 -17.81 33.37
CA GLN A 293 14.69 -17.46 33.08
C GLN A 293 15.05 -16.16 33.80
N SER A 294 16.33 -15.98 34.11
CA SER A 294 16.83 -14.75 34.73
C SER A 294 16.42 -13.52 33.91
N LEU A 295 15.77 -12.57 34.57
CA LEU A 295 15.32 -11.33 33.94
C LEU A 295 16.56 -10.46 33.69
N LYS A 296 16.98 -10.38 32.42
CA LYS A 296 18.03 -9.43 32.01
C LYS A 296 17.48 -8.01 32.09
N VAL A 297 17.99 -7.22 33.03
CA VAL A 297 17.63 -5.81 33.20
C VAL A 297 18.29 -5.00 32.09
N ASN A 298 17.48 -4.29 31.31
CA ASN A 298 17.94 -3.35 30.28
C ASN A 298 17.70 -1.91 30.78
N SER A 299 18.46 -0.94 30.26
CA SER A 299 18.18 0.48 30.51
C SER A 299 16.76 0.86 30.03
N PRO A 300 16.10 1.88 30.62
CA PRO A 300 14.75 2.29 30.22
C PRO A 300 14.61 2.57 28.72
N PHE A 301 15.60 3.25 28.13
CA PHE A 301 15.65 3.51 26.70
C PHE A 301 15.69 2.21 25.87
N MET A 302 16.59 1.27 26.21
CA MET A 302 16.75 0.02 25.47
C MET A 302 15.53 -0.91 25.65
N ALA A 303 14.90 -0.89 26.82
CA ALA A 303 13.66 -1.61 27.08
C ALA A 303 12.53 -1.10 26.18
N LEU A 304 12.35 0.22 26.10
CA LEU A 304 11.35 0.84 25.23
C LEU A 304 11.65 0.63 23.75
N HIS A 305 12.91 0.78 23.33
CA HIS A 305 13.34 0.50 21.95
C HIS A 305 13.04 -0.95 21.57
N ARG A 306 13.39 -1.92 22.43
CA ARG A 306 13.12 -3.35 22.18
C ARG A 306 11.63 -3.66 22.16
N LYS A 307 10.83 -3.02 23.02
CA LYS A 307 9.36 -3.12 23.01
C LYS A 307 8.81 -2.66 21.67
N GLU A 308 9.27 -1.50 21.19
CA GLU A 308 8.80 -0.91 19.93
C GLU A 308 9.26 -1.72 18.70
N MET A 309 10.51 -2.21 18.67
CA MET A 309 10.99 -3.12 17.62
C MET A 309 10.16 -4.41 17.56
N LYS A 310 9.90 -5.04 18.71
CA LYS A 310 9.04 -6.22 18.75
C LYS A 310 7.64 -5.90 18.24
N ARG A 311 7.10 -4.74 18.59
CA ARG A 311 5.79 -4.29 18.13
C ARG A 311 5.76 -4.11 16.62
N PHE A 312 6.76 -3.45 16.04
CA PHE A 312 6.87 -3.25 14.59
C PHE A 312 6.78 -4.57 13.83
N PHE A 313 7.64 -5.55 14.17
CA PHE A 313 7.62 -6.86 13.50
C PHE A 313 6.46 -7.77 13.91
N SER A 314 5.74 -7.45 14.99
CA SER A 314 4.56 -8.20 15.41
C SER A 314 3.30 -7.88 14.62
N SER A 315 3.26 -6.80 13.83
CA SER A 315 2.06 -6.43 13.06
C SER A 315 2.43 -6.33 11.58
N TYR A 316 1.93 -7.26 10.77
CA TYR A 316 2.24 -7.30 9.33
C TYR A 316 1.82 -6.00 8.63
N LEU A 317 0.66 -5.45 9.01
CA LEU A 317 0.14 -4.20 8.49
C LEU A 317 1.03 -3.02 8.84
N TYR A 318 1.61 -3.03 10.04
CA TYR A 318 2.50 -1.97 10.47
C TYR A 318 3.76 -1.94 9.59
N VAL A 319 4.39 -3.08 9.34
CA VAL A 319 5.57 -3.17 8.46
C VAL A 319 5.24 -2.83 7.01
N LEU A 320 4.16 -3.37 6.45
CA LEU A 320 3.78 -3.13 5.06
C LEU A 320 3.39 -1.68 4.76
N ASN A 321 2.92 -0.91 5.75
CA ASN A 321 2.49 0.47 5.51
C ASN A 321 3.55 1.48 5.94
N MET A 322 4.17 1.24 7.10
CA MET A 322 5.12 2.19 7.67
C MET A 322 6.57 1.84 7.36
N GLY A 323 6.86 0.68 6.77
CA GLY A 323 8.21 0.24 6.38
C GLY A 323 8.43 0.07 4.87
N MET A 324 7.38 0.24 4.05
CA MET A 324 7.44 -0.04 2.61
C MET A 324 8.46 0.81 1.87
N GLY A 325 8.61 2.08 2.26
CA GLY A 325 9.52 3.03 1.59
C GLY A 325 10.97 2.54 1.58
N ALA A 326 11.43 2.01 2.71
CA ALA A 326 12.79 1.50 2.87
C ALA A 326 13.00 0.23 2.03
N VAL A 327 12.00 -0.64 1.97
CA VAL A 327 12.06 -1.85 1.13
C VAL A 327 12.07 -1.50 -0.35
N LEU A 328 11.19 -0.58 -0.79
CA LEU A 328 11.16 -0.10 -2.17
C LEU A 328 12.49 0.54 -2.57
N LEU A 329 13.08 1.35 -1.71
CA LEU A 329 14.37 1.98 -1.98
C LEU A 329 15.48 0.93 -2.19
N LEU A 330 15.52 -0.07 -1.32
CA LEU A 330 16.53 -1.13 -1.41
C LEU A 330 16.37 -1.91 -2.72
N ILE A 331 15.14 -2.29 -3.07
CA ILE A 331 14.82 -2.98 -4.33
C ILE A 331 15.26 -2.12 -5.52
N VAL A 332 14.82 -0.86 -5.58
CA VAL A 332 15.16 0.05 -6.69
C VAL A 332 16.67 0.22 -6.82
N SER A 333 17.39 0.34 -5.70
CA SER A 333 18.85 0.50 -5.71
C SER A 333 19.57 -0.74 -6.20
N ILE A 334 19.17 -1.93 -5.75
CA ILE A 334 19.73 -3.20 -6.22
C ILE A 334 19.40 -3.42 -7.70
N THR A 335 18.15 -3.20 -8.11
CA THR A 335 17.72 -3.37 -9.49
C THR A 335 18.46 -2.41 -10.41
N CYS A 336 18.61 -1.15 -10.01
CA CYS A 336 19.40 -0.16 -10.75
C CYS A 336 20.87 -0.61 -10.88
N PHE A 337 21.46 -1.13 -9.81
CA PHE A 337 22.83 -1.64 -9.82
C PHE A 337 23.01 -2.86 -10.73
N ILE A 338 22.07 -3.81 -10.73
CA ILE A 338 22.15 -5.02 -11.57
C ILE A 338 21.89 -4.70 -13.05
N LEU A 339 20.89 -3.88 -13.35
CA LEU A 339 20.51 -3.57 -14.74
C LEU A 339 21.47 -2.57 -15.41
N GLY A 340 22.09 -1.70 -14.61
CA GLY A 340 22.91 -0.60 -15.11
C GLY A 340 22.08 0.56 -15.67
N VAL A 341 22.72 1.73 -15.77
CA VAL A 341 22.10 2.97 -16.25
C VAL A 341 21.67 2.86 -17.72
N ASP A 342 22.39 2.08 -18.53
CA ASP A 342 22.17 1.99 -19.98
C ASP A 342 20.85 1.28 -20.32
N LYS A 343 20.52 0.19 -19.61
CA LYS A 343 19.21 -0.47 -19.75
C LYS A 343 18.07 0.42 -19.25
N LEU A 344 18.30 1.21 -18.20
CA LEU A 344 17.30 2.17 -17.72
C LEU A 344 17.03 3.27 -18.75
N GLN A 345 18.07 3.78 -19.43
CA GLN A 345 17.91 4.74 -20.52
C GLN A 345 17.09 4.14 -21.68
N GLN A 346 17.36 2.89 -22.04
CA GLN A 346 16.62 2.17 -23.07
C GLN A 346 15.14 1.96 -22.68
N LEU A 347 14.86 1.64 -21.42
CA LEU A 347 13.50 1.47 -20.90
C LEU A 347 12.70 2.78 -20.86
N MET A 348 13.38 3.90 -20.55
CA MET A 348 12.74 5.21 -20.46
C MET A 348 12.61 5.92 -21.82
N GLY A 349 13.23 5.40 -22.88
CA GLY A 349 13.20 6.01 -24.21
C GLY A 349 13.87 7.40 -24.27
N MET A 350 14.71 7.74 -23.29
CA MET A 350 15.40 9.02 -23.21
C MET A 350 16.91 8.78 -23.29
N SER A 351 17.58 9.45 -24.21
CA SER A 351 19.04 9.44 -24.31
C SER A 351 19.66 10.40 -23.28
N ASN A 352 20.81 10.02 -22.73
CA ASN A 352 21.64 10.87 -21.86
C ASN A 352 20.97 11.33 -20.53
N ILE A 353 20.22 10.43 -19.85
CA ILE A 353 19.54 10.73 -18.57
C ILE A 353 20.53 10.83 -17.39
N LYS A 354 21.72 10.24 -17.51
CA LYS A 354 22.69 10.09 -16.43
C LYS A 354 23.01 11.39 -15.65
N PRO A 355 23.27 12.55 -16.29
CA PRO A 355 23.58 13.80 -15.59
C PRO A 355 22.38 14.34 -14.79
N ILE A 356 21.17 14.09 -15.29
CA ILE A 356 19.93 14.43 -14.60
C ILE A 356 19.82 13.53 -13.37
N MET A 357 19.90 12.20 -13.54
CA MET A 357 19.79 11.24 -12.44
C MET A 357 20.72 11.54 -11.27
N ILE A 358 21.99 11.85 -11.53
CA ILE A 358 22.97 12.10 -10.47
C ILE A 358 22.53 13.24 -9.51
N ASN A 359 21.85 14.25 -10.03
CA ASN A 359 21.39 15.40 -9.23
C ASN A 359 20.08 15.14 -8.47
N PHE A 360 19.19 14.30 -9.01
CA PHE A 360 17.87 14.04 -8.41
C PHE A 360 17.87 12.83 -7.47
N VAL A 361 18.72 11.82 -7.72
CA VAL A 361 18.72 10.55 -6.98
C VAL A 361 18.85 10.73 -5.46
N PRO A 362 19.73 11.59 -4.91
CA PRO A 362 19.78 11.80 -3.45
C PRO A 362 18.44 12.23 -2.83
N PHE A 363 17.66 13.06 -3.53
CA PHE A 363 16.35 13.53 -3.09
C PHE A 363 15.25 12.50 -3.32
N VAL A 364 15.31 11.74 -4.42
CA VAL A 364 14.40 10.60 -4.65
C VAL A 364 14.58 9.56 -3.53
N MET A 365 15.82 9.19 -3.21
CA MET A 365 16.13 8.27 -2.11
C MET A 365 15.61 8.82 -0.78
N SER A 366 15.83 10.12 -0.53
CA SER A 366 15.33 10.81 0.66
C SER A 366 13.81 10.77 0.77
N GLY A 367 13.09 11.00 -0.34
CA GLY A 367 11.62 10.90 -0.39
C GLY A 367 11.10 9.49 -0.11
N MET A 368 11.78 8.47 -0.65
CA MET A 368 11.43 7.05 -0.39
C MET A 368 11.71 6.65 1.06
N LEU A 369 12.81 7.12 1.65
CA LEU A 369 13.08 6.93 3.09
C LEU A 369 12.01 7.61 3.94
N ALA A 370 11.56 8.80 3.54
CA ALA A 370 10.55 9.55 4.27
C ALA A 370 9.16 8.89 4.28
N MET A 371 8.89 7.99 3.32
CA MET A 371 7.71 7.11 3.37
C MET A 371 7.76 6.11 4.53
N THR A 372 8.94 5.86 5.10
CA THR A 372 9.13 4.96 6.26
C THR A 372 9.10 5.78 7.55
N CYS A 373 7.89 6.08 8.02
CA CYS A 373 7.68 7.01 9.14
C CYS A 373 7.01 6.33 10.35
N THR A 374 7.66 5.33 10.95
CA THR A 374 7.08 4.60 12.10
C THR A 374 6.68 5.50 13.28
N GLY A 375 7.40 6.60 13.49
CA GLY A 375 7.11 7.62 14.51
C GLY A 375 5.69 8.22 14.41
N ALA A 376 5.13 8.33 13.19
CA ALA A 376 3.82 8.90 12.95
C ALA A 376 2.66 8.14 13.62
N VAL A 377 2.87 6.87 13.96
CA VAL A 377 1.84 6.00 14.55
C VAL A 377 2.26 5.37 15.87
N SER A 378 3.56 5.26 16.16
CA SER A 378 4.11 4.56 17.34
C SER A 378 3.56 5.00 18.70
N LEU A 379 3.27 6.29 18.92
CA LEU A 379 2.67 6.78 20.16
C LEU A 379 1.16 6.45 20.21
N SER A 380 0.40 6.81 19.17
CA SER A 380 -1.02 6.46 19.03
C SER A 380 -1.31 4.97 19.22
N LEU A 381 -0.41 4.12 18.70
CA LEU A 381 -0.46 2.69 18.87
C LEU A 381 -0.41 2.27 20.36
N GLU A 382 0.18 3.03 21.29
CA GLU A 382 0.11 2.70 22.73
C GLU A 382 -1.34 2.62 23.24
N GLY A 383 -2.25 3.43 22.70
CA GLY A 383 -3.69 3.37 22.94
C GLY A 383 -4.05 3.21 24.42
N LYS A 384 -4.77 2.15 24.75
CA LYS A 384 -5.19 1.81 26.11
C LYS A 384 -4.05 1.55 27.09
N ASN A 385 -2.83 1.29 26.62
CA ASN A 385 -1.66 1.02 27.46
C ASN A 385 -0.83 2.29 27.75
N LEU A 386 -1.26 3.45 27.27
CA LEU A 386 -0.54 4.72 27.48
C LEU A 386 -0.35 5.06 28.96
N TRP A 387 -1.31 4.70 29.83
CA TRP A 387 -1.22 4.96 31.27
C TRP A 387 0.00 4.30 31.92
N ILE A 388 0.47 3.15 31.40
CA ILE A 388 1.66 2.45 31.90
C ILE A 388 2.91 3.30 31.66
N LEU A 389 3.00 3.97 30.51
CA LEU A 389 4.10 4.89 30.20
C LEU A 389 4.02 6.17 31.03
N LYS A 390 2.81 6.63 31.37
CA LYS A 390 2.59 7.80 32.23
C LYS A 390 2.95 7.54 33.69
N SER A 391 2.69 6.33 34.19
CA SER A 391 2.99 5.95 35.57
C SER A 391 4.45 5.53 35.79
N ALA A 392 5.18 5.24 34.72
CA ALA A 392 6.59 4.84 34.83
C ALA A 392 7.47 6.05 35.20
N PRO A 393 8.49 5.88 36.06
CA PRO A 393 9.43 6.94 36.42
C PRO A 393 10.45 7.16 35.29
N ILE A 394 9.96 7.55 34.11
CA ILE A 394 10.76 7.73 32.89
C ILE A 394 10.42 9.09 32.29
N GLU A 395 11.45 9.84 31.93
CA GLU A 395 11.28 11.13 31.25
C GLU A 395 10.62 10.96 29.87
N ALA A 396 9.67 11.84 29.51
CA ALA A 396 8.98 11.82 28.22
C ALA A 396 9.96 11.87 27.03
N ALA A 397 11.06 12.61 27.15
CA ALA A 397 12.10 12.66 26.12
C ALA A 397 12.72 11.28 25.84
N THR A 398 12.89 10.43 26.86
CA THR A 398 13.40 9.06 26.70
C THR A 398 12.40 8.19 25.94
N ILE A 399 11.10 8.38 26.15
CA ILE A 399 10.04 7.70 25.39
C ILE A 399 10.12 8.09 23.92
N TYR A 400 10.18 9.38 23.61
CA TYR A 400 10.26 9.84 22.21
C TYR A 400 11.54 9.38 21.53
N ARG A 401 12.70 9.53 22.17
CA ARG A 401 13.99 9.07 21.64
C ARG A 401 13.97 7.57 21.35
N SER A 402 13.34 6.76 22.21
CA SER A 402 13.24 5.31 21.99
C SER A 402 12.38 4.94 20.77
N LYS A 403 11.35 5.74 20.46
CA LYS A 403 10.50 5.55 19.28
C LYS A 403 11.17 6.08 18.02
N MET A 404 11.89 7.21 18.09
CA MET A 404 12.72 7.73 17.00
C MET A 404 13.83 6.74 16.63
N SER A 405 14.46 6.12 17.63
CA SER A 405 15.58 5.20 17.38
C SER A 405 15.15 3.94 16.65
N VAL A 406 13.93 3.44 16.85
CA VAL A 406 13.38 2.34 16.02
C VAL A 406 13.36 2.70 14.55
N ASN A 407 12.89 3.90 14.21
CA ASN A 407 12.86 4.35 12.83
C ASN A 407 14.27 4.49 12.25
N ALA A 408 15.21 5.03 13.04
CA ALA A 408 16.61 5.15 12.64
C ALA A 408 17.29 3.79 12.43
N THR A 409 17.05 2.82 13.32
CA THR A 409 17.62 1.46 13.22
C THR A 409 17.16 0.75 11.95
N ILE A 410 15.93 1.00 11.48
CA ILE A 410 15.43 0.46 10.21
C ILE A 410 16.06 1.20 9.02
N LEU A 411 16.09 2.54 9.08
CA LEU A 411 16.44 3.36 7.92
C LEU A 411 17.94 3.47 7.64
N LEU A 412 18.79 3.59 8.66
CA LEU A 412 20.23 3.79 8.52
C LEU A 412 20.94 2.71 7.68
N PRO A 413 20.77 1.39 7.94
CA PRO A 413 21.44 0.39 7.13
C PRO A 413 20.94 0.44 5.68
N ILE A 414 19.64 0.66 5.49
CA ILE A 414 19.02 0.71 4.16
C ILE A 414 19.52 1.93 3.37
N SER A 415 19.60 3.10 4.01
CA SER A 415 20.12 4.31 3.35
C SER A 415 21.57 4.12 2.93
N LEU A 416 22.43 3.57 3.80
CA LEU A 416 23.85 3.36 3.50
C LEU A 416 24.05 2.36 2.35
N LEU A 417 23.35 1.22 2.39
CA LEU A 417 23.38 0.22 1.31
C LEU A 417 22.86 0.78 -0.01
N SER A 418 21.76 1.54 0.03
CA SER A 418 21.15 2.12 -1.17
C SER A 418 22.05 3.19 -1.80
N SER A 419 22.63 4.07 -0.97
CA SER A 419 23.62 5.05 -1.40
C SER A 419 24.85 4.39 -2.02
N LEU A 420 25.32 3.27 -1.45
CA LEU A 420 26.41 2.48 -2.01
C LEU A 420 26.05 1.94 -3.40
N PHE A 421 24.94 1.22 -3.54
CA PHE A 421 24.53 0.65 -4.83
C PHE A 421 24.30 1.73 -5.90
N MET A 422 23.66 2.84 -5.54
CA MET A 422 23.45 3.96 -6.48
C MET A 422 24.75 4.64 -6.88
N SER A 423 25.69 4.82 -5.95
CA SER A 423 26.99 5.43 -6.26
C SER A 423 27.81 4.56 -7.23
N LEU A 424 27.80 3.23 -7.03
CA LEU A 424 28.48 2.27 -7.91
C LEU A 424 27.82 2.19 -9.29
N CYS A 425 26.48 2.24 -9.35
CA CYS A 425 25.75 2.20 -10.61
C CYS A 425 25.99 3.47 -11.46
N LEU A 426 25.88 4.65 -10.83
CA LEU A 426 25.95 5.92 -11.55
C LEU A 426 27.39 6.35 -11.88
N LYS A 427 28.43 5.76 -11.25
CA LYS A 427 29.84 6.13 -11.46
C LYS A 427 30.03 7.65 -11.44
N SER A 428 29.58 8.27 -10.36
CA SER A 428 29.49 9.73 -10.19
C SER A 428 30.82 10.34 -9.73
N THR A 429 30.94 11.67 -9.77
CA THR A 429 32.08 12.38 -9.16
C THR A 429 32.05 12.26 -7.63
N ILE A 430 33.21 12.43 -6.99
CA ILE A 430 33.38 12.31 -5.53
C ILE A 430 32.37 13.19 -4.78
N MET A 431 32.15 14.43 -5.20
CA MET A 431 31.18 15.34 -4.56
C MET A 431 29.74 14.82 -4.62
N HIS A 432 29.32 14.25 -5.75
CA HIS A 432 27.98 13.65 -5.85
C HIS A 432 27.85 12.37 -5.02
N ILE A 433 28.93 11.58 -4.89
CA ILE A 433 28.94 10.44 -3.96
C ILE A 433 28.72 10.94 -2.53
N VAL A 434 29.41 11.99 -2.10
CA VAL A 434 29.17 12.59 -0.77
C VAL A 434 27.70 12.97 -0.59
N TRP A 435 27.10 13.66 -1.56
CA TRP A 435 25.67 14.03 -1.48
C TRP A 435 24.72 12.82 -1.51
N MET A 436 25.08 11.73 -2.20
CA MET A 436 24.34 10.47 -2.17
C MET A 436 24.30 9.83 -0.79
N PHE A 437 25.27 10.08 0.08
CA PHE A 437 25.27 9.59 1.47
C PHE A 437 24.70 10.61 2.45
N VAL A 438 25.19 11.85 2.41
CA VAL A 438 24.84 12.87 3.41
C VAL A 438 23.38 13.29 3.32
N THR A 439 22.84 13.47 2.11
CA THR A 439 21.45 13.94 1.93
C THR A 439 20.45 12.92 2.48
N PRO A 440 20.48 11.64 2.07
CA PRO A 440 19.55 10.65 2.64
C PRO A 440 19.67 10.51 4.16
N LEU A 441 20.88 10.56 4.72
CA LEU A 441 21.08 10.49 6.17
C LEU A 441 20.44 11.67 6.91
N ALA A 442 20.53 12.89 6.38
CA ALA A 442 19.83 14.05 6.92
C ALA A 442 18.30 13.83 6.92
N TYR A 443 17.77 13.22 5.87
CA TYR A 443 16.35 12.87 5.79
C TYR A 443 15.93 11.71 6.69
N VAL A 444 16.83 10.76 6.97
CA VAL A 444 16.58 9.74 8.02
C VAL A 444 16.33 10.43 9.35
N ALA A 445 17.19 11.36 9.74
CA ALA A 445 17.02 12.13 10.97
C ALA A 445 15.71 12.94 10.97
N LEU A 446 15.43 13.66 9.86
CA LEU A 446 14.17 14.40 9.70
C LEU A 446 12.95 13.50 9.88
N THR A 447 12.91 12.36 9.20
CA THR A 447 11.76 11.44 9.21
C THR A 447 11.50 10.87 10.61
N CYS A 448 12.57 10.56 11.36
CA CYS A 448 12.45 10.10 12.74
C CYS A 448 11.77 11.15 13.63
N VAL A 449 12.16 12.41 13.52
CA VAL A 449 11.64 13.50 14.34
C VAL A 449 10.25 13.94 13.88
N TRP A 450 10.06 14.10 12.56
CA TRP A 450 8.82 14.51 11.92
C TRP A 450 7.65 13.58 12.29
N GLY A 451 7.88 12.27 12.25
CA GLY A 451 6.85 11.29 12.61
C GLY A 451 6.34 11.49 14.02
N ILE A 452 7.24 11.61 15.00
CA ILE A 452 6.83 11.82 16.40
C ILE A 452 6.16 13.18 16.59
N PHE A 453 6.67 14.23 15.94
CA PHE A 453 6.06 15.56 15.99
C PHE A 453 4.59 15.54 15.52
N ILE A 454 4.32 14.90 14.38
CA ILE A 454 2.97 14.77 13.83
C ILE A 454 2.07 13.93 14.75
N ASN A 455 2.60 12.82 15.27
CA ASN A 455 1.85 11.95 16.18
C ASN A 455 1.47 12.66 17.48
N LEU A 456 2.35 13.50 18.03
CA LEU A 456 2.06 14.33 19.21
C LEU A 456 1.01 15.41 18.94
N LYS A 457 0.96 15.95 17.71
CA LYS A 457 -0.05 16.96 17.33
C LYS A 457 -1.41 16.35 17.04
N MET A 458 -1.45 15.11 16.55
CA MET A 458 -2.68 14.44 16.14
C MET A 458 -2.75 13.00 16.65
N PRO A 459 -2.67 12.76 17.98
CA PRO A 459 -2.70 11.41 18.51
C PRO A 459 -4.09 10.79 18.34
N ASN A 460 -4.12 9.48 18.15
CA ASN A 460 -5.33 8.66 18.16
C ASN A 460 -5.14 7.50 19.15
N PHE A 461 -5.68 7.65 20.36
CA PHE A 461 -5.63 6.62 21.40
C PHE A 461 -6.92 5.77 21.51
N GLU A 462 -8.01 6.23 20.89
CA GLU A 462 -9.35 5.61 20.94
C GLU A 462 -9.58 4.71 19.71
N TRP A 463 -8.64 3.80 19.43
CA TRP A 463 -8.74 2.91 18.26
C TRP A 463 -9.18 1.51 18.66
N GLU A 464 -10.07 0.91 17.85
CA GLU A 464 -10.51 -0.49 18.00
C GLU A 464 -9.67 -1.43 17.12
N SER A 465 -9.21 -0.94 15.96
CA SER A 465 -8.37 -1.68 15.03
C SER A 465 -7.02 -0.98 14.81
N GLU A 466 -5.94 -1.75 14.68
CA GLU A 466 -4.61 -1.20 14.37
C GLU A 466 -4.59 -0.52 12.99
N VAL A 467 -5.44 -0.99 12.07
CA VAL A 467 -5.61 -0.42 10.73
C VAL A 467 -6.02 1.05 10.80
N THR A 468 -6.88 1.41 11.75
CA THR A 468 -7.35 2.79 11.90
C THR A 468 -6.20 3.75 12.22
N VAL A 469 -5.25 3.32 13.05
CA VAL A 469 -4.07 4.14 13.36
C VAL A 469 -3.05 4.12 12.22
N ILE A 470 -2.81 2.96 11.61
CA ILE A 470 -1.74 2.77 10.62
C ILE A 470 -2.12 3.36 9.25
N LYS A 471 -3.31 3.08 8.73
CA LYS A 471 -3.72 3.46 7.37
C LYS A 471 -4.66 4.65 7.31
N GLN A 472 -5.53 4.82 8.30
CA GLN A 472 -6.63 5.79 8.23
C GLN A 472 -6.43 7.00 9.13
N SER A 473 -5.32 7.07 9.89
CA SER A 473 -5.08 8.21 10.75
C SER A 473 -4.46 9.36 9.96
N MET A 474 -4.91 10.58 10.26
CA MET A 474 -4.30 11.78 9.71
C MET A 474 -2.81 11.88 10.07
N ALA A 475 -2.41 11.36 11.23
CA ALA A 475 -1.02 11.32 11.64
C ALA A 475 -0.18 10.45 10.70
N SER A 476 -0.65 9.25 10.31
CA SER A 476 0.08 8.39 9.38
C SER A 476 0.16 8.99 7.98
N VAL A 477 -0.95 9.55 7.46
CA VAL A 477 -0.99 10.19 6.14
C VAL A 477 -0.04 11.39 6.09
N LEU A 478 -0.10 12.30 7.07
CA LEU A 478 0.75 13.49 7.10
C LEU A 478 2.21 13.16 7.46
N GLY A 479 2.44 12.09 8.22
CA GLY A 479 3.78 11.56 8.45
C GLY A 479 4.46 11.15 7.14
N ILE A 480 3.77 10.33 6.34
CA ILE A 480 4.26 9.82 5.05
C ILE A 480 4.32 10.92 4.00
N LEU A 481 3.19 11.57 3.68
CA LEU A 481 3.11 12.57 2.62
C LEU A 481 3.92 13.83 2.97
N GLY A 482 3.86 14.27 4.23
CA GLY A 482 4.68 15.40 4.70
C GLY A 482 6.17 15.11 4.56
N GLY A 483 6.60 13.91 4.95
CA GLY A 483 7.98 13.44 4.75
C GLY A 483 8.39 13.44 3.27
N MET A 484 7.54 12.91 2.40
CA MET A 484 7.78 12.89 0.95
C MET A 484 7.89 14.30 0.36
N LEU A 485 7.02 15.22 0.76
CA LEU A 485 7.03 16.61 0.28
C LEU A 485 8.38 17.28 0.53
N PHE A 486 9.01 17.04 1.70
CA PHE A 486 10.35 17.54 1.95
C PHE A 486 11.37 17.04 0.93
N GLY A 487 11.25 15.79 0.43
CA GLY A 487 12.10 15.27 -0.63
C GLY A 487 11.76 15.78 -2.04
N PHE A 488 10.47 16.09 -2.31
CA PHE A 488 10.02 16.61 -3.60
C PHE A 488 10.36 18.09 -3.82
N ILE A 489 10.24 18.94 -2.80
CA ILE A 489 10.52 20.38 -2.90
C ILE A 489 11.92 20.67 -3.48
N PRO A 490 13.00 20.02 -3.00
CA PRO A 490 14.35 20.16 -3.57
C PRO A 490 14.43 19.84 -5.06
N MET A 491 13.69 18.83 -5.52
CA MET A 491 13.67 18.46 -6.94
C MET A 491 13.04 19.57 -7.79
N VAL A 492 11.97 20.20 -7.31
CA VAL A 492 11.35 21.34 -7.97
C VAL A 492 12.30 22.54 -8.00
N ILE A 493 12.99 22.83 -6.89
CA ILE A 493 13.98 23.92 -6.80
C ILE A 493 15.12 23.71 -7.81
N LEU A 494 15.64 22.47 -7.88
CA LEU A 494 16.64 22.09 -8.87
C LEU A 494 16.14 22.27 -10.31
N PHE A 495 14.87 22.02 -10.57
CA PHE A 495 14.31 22.20 -11.92
C PHE A 495 14.20 23.69 -12.30
N ILE A 496 13.78 24.54 -11.37
CA ILE A 496 13.52 25.97 -11.60
C ILE A 496 14.80 26.82 -11.65
N LEU A 497 15.88 26.39 -10.99
CA LEU A 497 17.16 27.11 -10.93
C LEU A 497 18.27 26.40 -11.74
N PRO A 498 18.21 26.38 -13.08
CA PRO A 498 19.20 25.67 -13.89
C PRO A 498 20.58 26.33 -13.93
N GLY A 499 20.69 27.63 -13.62
CA GLY A 499 21.93 28.42 -13.74
C GLY A 499 22.80 28.51 -12.48
N VAL A 500 22.39 27.89 -11.37
CA VAL A 500 23.14 27.89 -10.11
C VAL A 500 23.87 26.56 -9.94
N ASP A 501 25.05 26.57 -9.32
CA ASP A 501 25.80 25.34 -9.03
C ASP A 501 24.94 24.35 -8.21
N ARG A 502 24.75 23.16 -8.80
CA ARG A 502 23.95 22.06 -8.25
C ARG A 502 24.48 21.60 -6.90
N ASN A 503 25.80 21.62 -6.71
CA ASN A 503 26.42 21.22 -5.44
C ASN A 503 26.11 22.21 -4.32
N LEU A 504 26.09 23.50 -4.64
CA LEU A 504 25.73 24.56 -3.69
C LEU A 504 24.27 24.42 -3.27
N ILE A 505 23.36 24.20 -4.24
CA ILE A 505 21.93 23.95 -3.94
C ILE A 505 21.76 22.72 -3.03
N MET A 506 22.42 21.60 -3.35
CA MET A 506 22.37 20.39 -2.53
C MET A 506 22.86 20.64 -1.10
N GLY A 507 23.96 21.38 -0.94
CA GLY A 507 24.51 21.73 0.37
C GLY A 507 23.57 22.60 1.19
N VAL A 508 23.05 23.69 0.60
CA VAL A 508 22.11 24.60 1.28
C VAL A 508 20.85 23.85 1.73
N ILE A 509 20.27 23.02 0.85
CA ILE A 509 19.07 22.25 1.18
C ILE A 509 19.35 21.25 2.30
N THR A 510 20.47 20.52 2.22
CA THR A 510 20.83 19.52 3.24
C THR A 510 21.06 20.16 4.60
N LEU A 511 21.75 21.30 4.64
CA LEU A 511 21.94 22.07 5.88
C LEU A 511 20.62 22.62 6.43
N ALA A 512 19.74 23.13 5.57
CA ALA A 512 18.41 23.58 5.97
C ALA A 512 17.58 22.44 6.59
N VAL A 513 17.64 21.24 6.01
CA VAL A 513 16.99 20.03 6.55
C VAL A 513 17.55 19.67 7.93
N ILE A 514 18.87 19.71 8.12
CA ILE A 514 19.51 19.41 9.41
C ILE A 514 19.10 20.46 10.46
N GLY A 515 19.12 21.75 10.10
CA GLY A 515 18.71 22.85 10.98
C GLY A 515 17.25 22.72 11.40
N PHE A 516 16.35 22.47 10.44
CA PHE A 516 14.94 22.25 10.69
C PHE A 516 14.69 20.99 11.56
N THR A 517 15.41 19.91 11.30
CA THR A 517 15.34 18.67 12.10
C THR A 517 15.75 18.93 13.54
N SER A 518 16.84 19.68 13.75
CA SER A 518 17.34 20.04 15.09
C SER A 518 16.32 20.88 15.86
N PHE A 519 15.72 21.87 15.20
CA PHE A 519 14.64 22.68 15.77
C PHE A 519 13.43 21.83 16.18
N LEU A 520 12.96 20.94 15.30
CA LEU A 520 11.84 20.04 15.61
C LEU A 520 12.19 19.08 16.76
N TYR A 521 13.43 18.58 16.81
CA TYR A 521 13.87 17.65 17.84
C TYR A 521 13.81 18.30 19.23
N MET A 522 14.31 19.52 19.38
CA MET A 522 14.21 20.28 20.63
C MET A 522 12.75 20.46 21.07
N LYS A 523 11.88 20.80 20.12
CA LYS A 523 10.44 20.99 20.39
C LYS A 523 9.76 19.69 20.84
N VAL A 524 10.07 18.57 20.18
CA VAL A 524 9.50 17.26 20.53
C VAL A 524 9.98 16.80 21.90
N CYS A 525 11.28 16.88 22.19
CA CYS A 525 11.83 16.46 23.48
C CYS A 525 11.36 17.34 24.65
N GLY A 526 11.03 18.62 24.41
CA GLY A 526 10.46 19.50 25.43
C GLY A 526 8.94 19.33 25.67
N THR A 527 8.26 18.48 24.90
CA THR A 527 6.80 18.32 25.00
C THR A 527 6.42 17.27 26.07
N LYS A 528 5.48 17.60 26.96
CA LYS A 528 4.95 16.62 27.94
C LYS A 528 4.20 15.48 27.24
N LEU A 529 4.21 14.30 27.86
CA LEU A 529 3.47 13.14 27.34
C LEU A 529 1.95 13.43 27.39
N PRO A 530 1.22 13.36 26.25
CA PRO A 530 -0.20 13.71 26.16
C PRO A 530 -1.08 12.73 26.94
#